data_AF-A0A6J7JKK2-F1
#
_entry.id   AF-A0A6J7JKK2-F1
#
_cell.length_a   1.000
_cell.length_b   1.000
_cell.length_c   1.000
_cell.angle_alpha   90.00
_cell.angle_beta   90.00
_cell.angle_gamma   90.00
#
_symmetry.space_group_name_H-M   'P 1'
#
loop_
_entity.id
_entity.type
_entity.pdbx_description
1 polymer ?
#
loop_
_entity_poly.entity_id
_entity_poly.type
_entity_poly.pdbx_seq_one_letter_code
_entity_poly.pdbx_strand_id
1 'polypeptide(L)'
;MLSSVRRSSRLILASGLLVGLLTGCGGSGGEASEQAAVEQPTATATVTETVAVIEESEAPEPLTIAESEDADFWSGMEKAGEDVPEDARATIADLGRTVCVGFDMGKDIVDVGTLLNDSGFTIEQSGHILGAAISAYCPQHLDQLERR
;
A
#
# COMPACT_ATOMS: atom_id res chain seq x y z
N MET A 1 38.14 6.03 18.23
CA MET A 1 37.61 5.87 19.59
C MET A 1 36.40 4.95 19.50
N LEU A 2 36.56 3.69 19.91
CA LEU A 2 35.52 2.67 19.89
C LEU A 2 34.73 2.74 21.21
N SER A 3 33.43 3.02 21.14
CA SER A 3 32.49 2.90 22.27
C SER A 3 31.45 1.85 21.86
N SER A 4 31.71 0.57 22.09
CA SER A 4 31.44 -0.19 23.33
C SER A 4 29.94 -0.37 23.62
N VAL A 5 29.47 -1.49 23.09
CA VAL A 5 28.28 -2.28 23.41
C VAL A 5 27.94 -2.28 24.90
N ARG A 6 26.67 -1.99 25.23
CA ARG A 6 26.02 -2.51 26.45
C ARG A 6 24.69 -3.19 26.09
N ARG A 7 24.79 -4.52 25.94
CA ARG A 7 23.70 -5.47 26.12
C ARG A 7 23.29 -5.48 27.59
N SER A 8 22.01 -5.29 27.88
CA SER A 8 21.36 -5.69 29.14
C SER A 8 20.00 -6.29 28.76
N SER A 9 19.87 -7.60 28.54
CA SER A 9 19.71 -8.69 29.51
C SER A 9 18.48 -8.58 30.43
N ARG A 10 17.39 -9.24 29.96
CA ARG A 10 16.47 -10.19 30.65
C ARG A 10 15.74 -9.77 31.93
N LEU A 11 14.40 -9.91 31.87
CA LEU A 11 13.47 -10.44 32.90
C LEU A 11 12.08 -10.56 32.23
N ILE A 12 11.72 -11.67 31.58
CA ILE A 12 10.98 -12.85 32.11
C ILE A 12 10.05 -12.54 33.30
N LEU A 13 8.75 -12.43 33.01
CA LEU A 13 7.57 -12.64 33.88
C LEU A 13 6.42 -12.99 32.90
N ALA A 14 6.13 -14.26 32.58
CA ALA A 14 5.40 -15.27 33.35
C ALA A 14 3.94 -14.90 33.68
N SER A 15 3.04 -15.74 33.17
CA SER A 15 1.72 -16.12 33.72
C SER A 15 0.48 -15.37 33.25
N GLY A 16 -0.48 -16.12 32.68
CA GLY A 16 -1.90 -15.74 32.71
C GLY A 16 -2.78 -16.34 31.64
N LEU A 17 -3.19 -17.60 31.81
CA LEU A 17 -4.30 -18.27 31.13
C LEU A 17 -5.58 -17.39 31.07
N LEU A 18 -6.30 -17.40 29.94
CA LEU A 18 -7.76 -17.57 29.97
C LEU A 18 -8.31 -18.12 28.65
N VAL A 19 -8.92 -19.30 28.79
CA VAL A 19 -9.70 -20.04 27.80
C VAL A 19 -11.07 -19.39 27.64
N GLY A 20 -11.56 -19.30 26.40
CA GLY A 20 -12.94 -18.94 26.10
C GLY A 20 -13.36 -19.44 24.73
N LEU A 21 -13.90 -20.67 24.68
CA LEU A 21 -14.73 -21.16 23.57
C LEU A 21 -16.06 -20.39 23.55
N LEU A 22 -16.65 -20.20 22.37
CA LEU A 22 -18.01 -20.67 21.99
C LEU A 22 -18.54 -19.95 20.72
N THR A 23 -18.93 -20.78 19.74
CA THR A 23 -20.21 -20.74 18.97
C THR A 23 -20.48 -19.52 18.07
N GLY A 24 -20.91 -19.62 16.80
CA GLY A 24 -21.40 -20.72 15.97
C GLY A 24 -22.18 -20.16 14.76
N CYS A 25 -22.38 -21.03 13.75
CA CYS A 25 -23.38 -21.07 12.66
C CYS A 25 -23.94 -19.80 11.96
N GLY A 26 -23.82 -19.82 10.63
CA GLY A 26 -24.78 -19.24 9.67
C GLY A 26 -24.07 -18.90 8.36
N GLY A 27 -24.23 -19.57 7.21
CA GLY A 27 -25.29 -20.45 6.74
C GLY A 27 -26.10 -19.74 5.63
N SER A 28 -25.96 -20.24 4.39
CA SER A 28 -26.76 -19.94 3.16
C SER A 28 -26.43 -18.62 2.44
N GLY A 29 -26.33 -18.54 1.11
CA GLY A 29 -26.71 -19.44 0.02
C GLY A 29 -27.09 -18.57 -1.21
N GLY A 30 -27.04 -19.15 -2.42
CA GLY A 30 -27.52 -18.54 -3.68
C GLY A 30 -26.39 -18.37 -4.71
N GLU A 31 -26.15 -19.30 -5.65
CA GLU A 31 -26.94 -19.69 -6.83
C GLU A 31 -26.90 -18.69 -8.00
N ALA A 32 -26.13 -19.10 -9.03
CA ALA A 32 -26.48 -19.18 -10.45
C ALA A 32 -27.01 -17.95 -11.22
N SER A 33 -26.31 -17.63 -12.32
CA SER A 33 -26.81 -17.50 -13.72
C SER A 33 -25.85 -16.58 -14.47
N GLU A 34 -25.12 -17.01 -15.50
CA GLU A 34 -25.58 -17.46 -16.83
C GLU A 34 -26.28 -16.36 -17.63
N GLN A 35 -25.54 -15.82 -18.62
CA GLN A 35 -25.98 -15.40 -19.97
C GLN A 35 -24.85 -14.55 -20.57
N ALA A 36 -24.10 -15.05 -21.56
CA ALA A 36 -24.48 -15.13 -22.96
C ALA A 36 -24.72 -13.74 -23.58
N ALA A 37 -23.85 -13.33 -24.51
CA ALA A 37 -24.25 -12.95 -25.88
C ALA A 37 -23.08 -12.26 -26.58
N VAL A 38 -22.54 -12.98 -27.56
CA VAL A 38 -21.78 -12.47 -28.69
C VAL A 38 -22.70 -11.55 -29.49
N GLU A 39 -22.29 -10.32 -29.77
CA GLU A 39 -22.70 -9.59 -30.98
C GLU A 39 -21.57 -8.67 -31.45
N GLN A 40 -20.93 -9.09 -32.55
CA GLN A 40 -20.23 -8.18 -33.46
C GLN A 40 -21.26 -7.40 -34.28
N PRO A 41 -21.02 -6.10 -34.50
CA PRO A 41 -21.32 -5.54 -35.80
C PRO A 41 -20.08 -4.92 -36.46
N THR A 42 -19.83 -5.44 -37.65
CA THR A 42 -19.01 -4.90 -38.73
C THR A 42 -19.45 -3.48 -39.10
N ALA A 43 -18.53 -2.53 -39.16
CA ALA A 43 -18.71 -1.29 -39.90
C ALA A 43 -17.40 -0.87 -40.57
N THR A 44 -17.33 -1.16 -41.87
CA THR A 44 -16.34 -0.63 -42.81
C THR A 44 -16.61 0.85 -43.02
N ALA A 45 -15.69 1.71 -42.58
CA ALA A 45 -15.69 3.12 -42.92
C ALA A 45 -14.35 3.47 -43.59
N THR A 46 -14.41 3.75 -44.90
CA THR A 46 -13.32 4.33 -45.68
C THR A 46 -13.19 5.79 -45.29
N VAL A 47 -12.06 6.16 -44.68
CA VAL A 47 -11.74 7.54 -44.30
C VAL A 47 -10.76 8.13 -45.31
N THR A 48 -11.16 9.26 -45.88
CA THR A 48 -10.39 10.12 -46.78
C THR A 48 -9.15 10.66 -46.07
N GLU A 49 -7.98 10.24 -46.54
CA GLU A 49 -6.67 10.59 -45.99
C GLU A 49 -6.34 12.06 -46.32
N THR A 50 -6.50 12.92 -45.31
CA THR A 50 -5.90 14.26 -45.30
C THR A 50 -4.53 14.11 -44.66
N VAL A 51 -3.47 14.27 -45.46
CA VAL A 51 -2.08 14.22 -44.98
C VAL A 51 -1.81 15.48 -44.17
N ALA A 52 -2.15 15.40 -42.88
CA ALA A 52 -1.65 16.32 -41.88
C ALA A 52 -0.20 15.93 -41.56
N VAL A 53 0.68 16.93 -41.59
CA VAL A 53 2.05 16.83 -41.11
C VAL A 53 2.00 16.34 -39.67
N ILE A 54 2.44 15.10 -39.44
CA ILE A 54 2.60 14.52 -38.12
C ILE A 54 3.84 15.17 -37.54
N GLU A 55 3.65 16.24 -36.77
CA GLU A 55 4.60 16.53 -35.71
C GLU A 55 4.56 15.32 -34.78
N GLU A 56 5.71 14.65 -34.65
CA GLU A 56 5.94 13.54 -33.75
C GLU A 56 5.73 14.04 -32.31
N SER A 57 4.46 14.06 -31.91
CA SER A 57 4.02 14.16 -30.54
C SER A 57 4.53 12.89 -29.87
N GLU A 58 5.71 12.95 -29.26
CA GLU A 58 6.20 11.93 -28.35
C GLU A 58 5.07 11.61 -27.36
N ALA A 59 4.42 10.47 -27.57
CA ALA A 59 3.44 9.95 -26.63
C ALA A 59 4.21 9.69 -25.32
N PRO A 60 3.68 10.11 -24.16
CA PRO A 60 4.36 9.88 -22.90
C PRO A 60 4.62 8.38 -22.76
N GLU A 61 5.89 8.03 -22.51
CA GLU A 61 6.25 6.64 -22.29
C GLU A 61 5.43 6.07 -21.12
N PRO A 62 4.98 4.82 -21.22
CA PRO A 62 4.20 4.22 -20.14
C PRO A 62 5.07 4.14 -18.88
N LEU A 63 4.53 4.62 -17.76
CA LEU A 63 5.18 4.50 -16.45
C LEU A 63 5.47 3.03 -16.12
N THR A 64 6.60 2.79 -15.49
CA THR A 64 6.88 1.51 -14.86
C THR A 64 5.92 1.26 -13.70
N ILE A 65 5.80 0.00 -13.29
CA ILE A 65 4.96 -0.38 -12.13
C ILE A 65 5.42 0.38 -10.87
N ALA A 66 6.73 0.46 -10.62
CA ALA A 66 7.28 1.16 -9.47
C ALA A 66 6.94 2.67 -9.49
N GLU A 67 6.98 3.30 -10.65
CA GLU A 67 6.59 4.71 -10.79
C GLU A 67 5.09 4.92 -10.57
N SER A 68 4.25 3.97 -11.00
CA SER A 68 2.81 4.00 -10.73
C SER A 68 2.51 3.85 -9.24
N GLU A 69 3.16 2.90 -8.57
CA GLU A 69 2.99 2.68 -7.14
C GLU A 69 3.46 3.88 -6.32
N ASP A 70 4.59 4.49 -6.70
CA ASP A 70 5.07 5.73 -6.08
C ASP A 70 4.08 6.89 -6.28
N ALA A 71 3.48 7.00 -7.47
CA ALA A 71 2.45 8.00 -7.73
C ALA A 71 1.22 7.80 -6.83
N ASP A 72 0.78 6.55 -6.63
CA ASP A 72 -0.34 6.22 -5.74
C ASP A 72 -0.01 6.51 -4.27
N PHE A 73 1.20 6.17 -3.83
CA PHE A 73 1.69 6.49 -2.49
C PHE A 73 1.64 8.01 -2.23
N TRP A 74 2.18 8.81 -3.16
CA TRP A 74 2.16 10.26 -3.04
C TRP A 74 0.77 10.85 -3.12
N SER A 75 -0.11 10.30 -3.97
CA SER A 75 -1.53 10.69 -3.98
C SER A 75 -2.19 10.46 -2.62
N GLY A 76 -1.84 9.36 -1.93
CA GLY A 76 -2.29 9.09 -0.57
C GLY A 76 -1.80 10.11 0.44
N MET A 77 -0.51 10.47 0.40
CA MET A 77 0.10 11.49 1.28
C MET A 77 -0.49 12.89 1.06
N GLU A 78 -0.73 13.28 -0.19
CA GLU A 78 -1.36 14.55 -0.54
C GLU A 78 -2.81 14.63 -0.04
N LYS A 79 -3.58 13.53 -0.18
CA LYS A 79 -4.94 13.44 0.38
C LYS A 79 -4.98 13.50 1.90
N ALA A 80 -3.92 13.04 2.56
CA ALA A 80 -3.73 13.17 4.00
C ALA A 80 -3.36 14.60 4.44
N GLY A 81 -2.98 15.49 3.50
CA GLY A 81 -2.59 16.86 3.81
C GLY A 81 -1.13 17.01 4.24
N GLU A 82 -0.28 16.02 3.94
CA GLU A 82 1.15 16.07 4.25
C GLU A 82 1.91 16.91 3.22
N ASP A 83 2.56 17.98 3.68
CA ASP A 83 3.47 18.79 2.86
C ASP A 83 4.90 18.28 3.04
N VAL A 84 5.29 17.33 2.18
CA VAL A 84 6.60 16.68 2.23
C VAL A 84 7.60 17.44 1.34
N PRO A 85 8.73 17.91 1.90
CA PRO A 85 9.80 18.50 1.11
C PRO A 85 10.34 17.56 0.02
N GLU A 86 10.62 18.10 -1.16
CA GLU A 86 11.06 17.31 -2.32
C GLU A 86 12.31 16.47 -2.03
N ASP A 87 13.26 17.01 -1.26
CA ASP A 87 14.49 16.32 -0.86
C ASP A 87 14.26 15.17 0.13
N ALA A 88 13.12 15.17 0.83
CA ALA A 88 12.70 14.09 1.74
C ALA A 88 11.87 13.00 1.05
N ARG A 89 11.31 13.27 -0.14
CA ARG A 89 10.39 12.35 -0.82
C ARG A 89 10.98 10.97 -1.02
N ALA A 90 12.16 10.88 -1.61
CA ALA A 90 12.81 9.58 -1.87
C ALA A 90 12.97 8.73 -0.59
N THR A 91 13.39 9.35 0.51
CA THR A 91 13.54 8.65 1.81
C THR A 91 12.20 8.17 2.37
N ILE A 92 11.14 8.97 2.24
CA ILE A 92 9.81 8.60 2.74
C ILE A 92 9.18 7.50 1.87
N ALA A 93 9.36 7.53 0.55
CA ALA A 93 8.94 6.44 -0.33
C ALA A 93 9.65 5.12 0.02
N ASP A 94 10.97 5.17 0.27
CA ASP A 94 11.73 4.01 0.73
C ASP A 94 11.21 3.47 2.07
N LEU A 95 10.92 4.35 3.03
CA LEU A 95 10.28 3.96 4.29
C LEU A 95 8.90 3.33 4.06
N GLY A 96 8.08 3.90 3.18
CA GLY A 96 6.80 3.34 2.77
C GLY A 96 6.94 1.90 2.25
N ARG A 97 7.95 1.61 1.43
CA ARG A 97 8.21 0.24 0.97
C ARG A 97 8.61 -0.70 2.12
N THR A 98 9.34 -0.20 3.13
CA THR A 98 9.69 -1.01 4.31
C THR A 98 8.50 -1.36 5.20
N VAL A 99 7.39 -0.60 5.15
CA VAL A 99 6.13 -0.94 5.83
C VAL A 99 5.66 -2.32 5.39
N CYS A 100 5.66 -2.57 4.09
CA CYS A 100 5.24 -3.86 3.51
C CYS A 100 6.15 -5.00 3.95
N VAL A 101 7.48 -4.77 3.99
CA VAL A 101 8.44 -5.73 4.53
C VAL A 101 8.14 -6.06 5.99
N GLY A 102 7.73 -5.07 6.79
CA GLY A 102 7.32 -5.30 8.18
C GLY A 102 6.13 -6.24 8.30
N PHE A 103 5.09 -6.03 7.48
CA PHE A 103 3.92 -6.89 7.45
C PHE A 103 4.21 -8.29 6.91
N ASP A 104 5.06 -8.41 5.89
CA ASP A 104 5.50 -9.71 5.35
C ASP A 104 6.28 -10.52 6.40
N MET A 105 6.92 -9.85 7.36
CA MET A 105 7.56 -10.47 8.52
C MET A 105 6.59 -10.81 9.66
N GLY A 106 5.29 -10.56 9.48
CA GLY A 106 4.24 -10.84 10.48
C GLY A 106 4.15 -9.83 11.61
N LYS A 107 4.73 -8.63 11.46
CA LYS A 107 4.52 -7.53 12.41
C LYS A 107 3.09 -7.00 12.30
N ASP A 108 2.54 -6.51 13.40
CA ASP A 108 1.25 -5.83 13.38
C ASP A 108 1.40 -4.32 13.09
N ILE A 109 0.26 -3.65 12.90
CA ILE A 109 0.21 -2.22 12.59
C ILE A 109 0.84 -1.33 13.68
N VAL A 110 0.79 -1.75 14.95
CA VAL A 110 1.35 -0.99 16.08
C VAL A 110 2.87 -1.08 16.06
N ASP A 111 3.41 -2.27 15.80
CA ASP A 111 4.86 -2.49 15.65
C ASP A 111 5.43 -1.68 14.50
N VAL A 112 4.79 -1.71 13.32
CA VAL A 112 5.26 -0.97 12.14
C VAL A 112 5.10 0.54 12.34
N GLY A 113 3.98 0.99 12.90
CA GLY A 113 3.78 2.40 13.24
C GLY A 113 4.79 2.92 14.27
N THR A 114 5.17 2.10 15.25
CA THR A 114 6.20 2.44 16.25
C THR A 114 7.57 2.61 15.58
N LEU A 115 7.92 1.77 14.61
CA LEU A 115 9.18 1.90 13.86
C LEU A 115 9.25 3.22 13.08
N LEU A 116 8.15 3.65 12.47
CA LEU A 116 8.06 4.95 11.80
C LEU A 116 8.22 6.09 12.82
N ASN A 117 7.53 6.01 13.96
CA ASN A 117 7.66 7.02 15.01
C ASN A 117 9.10 7.11 15.56
N ASP A 118 9.75 5.97 15.81
CA ASP A 118 11.15 5.90 16.24
C ASP A 118 12.13 6.45 15.19
N SER A 119 11.72 6.50 13.92
CA SER A 119 12.46 7.10 12.83
C SER A 119 12.30 8.63 12.74
N GLY A 120 11.55 9.23 13.69
CA GLY A 120 11.40 10.68 13.84
C GLY A 120 10.11 11.26 13.28
N PHE A 121 9.18 10.42 12.79
CA PHE A 121 7.86 10.86 12.36
C PHE A 121 6.93 11.02 13.56
N THR A 122 5.96 11.93 13.47
CA THR A 122 4.89 11.97 14.48
C THR A 122 3.98 10.75 14.34
N ILE A 123 3.15 10.48 15.35
CA ILE A 123 2.15 9.40 15.29
C ILE A 123 1.18 9.60 14.11
N GLU A 124 0.79 10.85 13.84
CA GLU A 124 -0.11 11.22 12.75
C GLU A 124 0.56 10.97 11.39
N GLN A 125 1.77 11.50 11.19
CA GLN A 125 2.57 11.27 9.99
C GLN A 125 2.84 9.79 9.75
N SER A 126 3.17 9.05 10.80
CA SER A 126 3.37 7.59 10.74
C SER A 126 2.11 6.88 10.26
N GLY A 127 0.93 7.32 10.72
CA GLY A 127 -0.35 6.80 10.27
C GLY A 127 -0.62 7.09 8.79
N HIS A 128 -0.29 8.29 8.32
CA HIS A 128 -0.43 8.68 6.91
C HIS A 128 0.51 7.90 6.00
N ILE A 129 1.79 7.80 6.36
CA ILE A 129 2.78 6.99 5.64
C ILE A 129 2.33 5.53 5.59
N LEU A 130 1.90 4.97 6.72
CA LEU A 130 1.47 3.57 6.80
C LEU A 130 0.22 3.31 5.95
N GLY A 131 -0.79 4.19 6.02
CA GLY A 131 -2.00 4.06 5.22
C GLY A 131 -1.73 4.17 3.72
N ALA A 132 -0.95 5.18 3.30
CA ALA A 132 -0.56 5.36 1.91
C ALA A 132 0.27 4.16 1.40
N ALA A 133 1.25 3.71 2.18
CA ALA A 133 2.11 2.58 1.84
C ALA A 133 1.33 1.28 1.65
N ILE A 134 0.38 0.96 2.55
CA ILE A 134 -0.44 -0.25 2.41
C ILE A 134 -1.27 -0.18 1.13
N SER A 135 -1.91 0.97 0.85
CA SER A 135 -2.75 1.09 -0.34
C SER A 135 -1.96 1.00 -1.66
N ALA A 136 -0.73 1.51 -1.69
CA ALA A 136 0.07 1.63 -2.89
C ALA A 136 1.03 0.44 -3.11
N TYR A 137 1.75 0.02 -2.08
CA TYR A 137 2.85 -0.95 -2.19
C TYR A 137 2.48 -2.37 -1.75
N CYS A 138 1.48 -2.52 -0.86
CA CYS A 138 1.07 -3.84 -0.37
C CYS A 138 -0.42 -3.95 -0.05
N PRO A 139 -1.29 -3.85 -1.08
CA PRO A 139 -2.74 -3.90 -0.90
C PRO A 139 -3.23 -5.23 -0.28
N GLN A 140 -2.43 -6.29 -0.31
CA GLN A 140 -2.72 -7.54 0.40
C GLN A 140 -2.82 -7.40 1.93
N HIS A 141 -2.27 -6.32 2.51
CA HIS A 141 -2.26 -6.06 3.96
C HIS A 141 -3.29 -5.01 4.40
N LEU A 142 -4.28 -4.69 3.56
CA LEU A 142 -5.34 -3.72 3.89
C LEU A 142 -6.12 -4.08 5.17
N ASP A 143 -6.25 -5.36 5.49
CA ASP A 143 -6.90 -5.86 6.71
C ASP A 143 -6.19 -5.40 7.99
N GLN A 144 -4.92 -5.01 7.92
CA GLN A 144 -4.18 -4.45 9.05
C GLN A 144 -4.74 -3.08 9.49
N LEU A 145 -5.34 -2.32 8.56
CA LEU A 145 -5.96 -1.03 8.86
C LEU A 145 -7.30 -1.19 9.60
N GLU A 146 -8.01 -2.29 9.36
CA GLU A 146 -9.34 -2.55 9.93
C GLU A 146 -9.29 -3.08 11.37
N ARG A 147 -8.13 -3.59 11.79
CA ARG A 147 -7.93 -4.20 13.11
C ARG A 147 -7.66 -3.20 14.25
N ARG A 148 -7.99 -1.92 14.05
CA ARG A 148 -7.69 -0.82 14.97
C ARG A 148 -8.85 -0.50 15.93
#